data_AF-A0A3D4A2N4-F1
#
_entry.id   AF-A0A3D4A2N4-F1
#
_cell.length_a   1.000
_cell.length_b   1.000
_cell.length_c   1.000
_cell.angle_alpha   90.00
_cell.angle_beta   90.00
_cell.angle_gamma   90.00
#
_symmetry.space_group_name_H-M   'P 1'
#
loop_
_entity.id
_entity.type
_entity.pdbx_description
1 polymer ?
#
loop_
_entity_poly.entity_id
_entity_poly.type
_entity_poly.pdbx_seq_one_letter_code
_entity_poly.pdbx_strand_id
1 'polypeptide(L)'
;MTQNSSDHVDVYANTTYDLVVTVCDNANETCPVFPGEMDVRHWPFPDPADAEGSDAEVFSVFTQVRDDIAQRIQQFLDSGE
;
A
#
# COMPACT_ATOMS: atom_id res chain seq x y z
N MET A 1 -8.49 -7.78 -10.93
CA MET A 1 -7.51 -6.71 -11.20
C MET A 1 -6.53 -7.18 -12.28
N THR A 2 -6.87 -7.07 -13.56
CA THR A 2 -6.02 -7.57 -14.66
C THR A 2 -5.33 -6.46 -15.46
N GLN A 3 -5.55 -5.19 -15.06
CA GLN A 3 -5.02 -4.01 -15.73
C GLN A 3 -3.84 -3.37 -14.97
N ASN A 4 -3.46 -3.92 -13.81
CA ASN A 4 -2.36 -3.41 -12.99
C ASN A 4 -1.06 -4.16 -13.33
N SER A 5 0.06 -3.45 -13.30
CA SER A 5 1.43 -3.99 -13.44
C SER A 5 2.18 -3.92 -12.11
N SER A 6 3.23 -4.73 -11.99
CA SER A 6 4.22 -4.62 -10.91
C SER A 6 5.44 -3.90 -11.47
N ASP A 7 5.62 -2.65 -11.05
CA ASP A 7 6.68 -1.77 -11.54
C ASP A 7 7.57 -1.32 -10.37
N HIS A 8 8.85 -1.09 -10.65
CA HIS A 8 9.76 -0.51 -9.65
C HIS A 8 9.47 0.98 -9.46
N VAL A 9 9.58 1.47 -8.22
CA VAL A 9 9.24 2.86 -7.87
C VAL A 9 10.08 3.91 -8.60
N ASP A 10 11.32 3.58 -8.97
CA ASP A 10 12.22 4.48 -9.70
C ASP A 10 11.68 4.97 -11.04
N VAL A 11 10.82 4.17 -11.68
CA VAL A 11 10.14 4.57 -12.93
C VAL A 11 9.31 5.84 -12.73
N TYR A 12 8.88 6.08 -11.50
CA TYR A 12 7.98 7.16 -11.11
C TYR A 12 8.69 8.29 -10.35
N ALA A 13 9.99 8.18 -10.08
CA ALA A 13 10.72 9.09 -9.19
C ALA A 13 10.77 10.56 -9.66
N ASN A 14 10.58 10.82 -10.96
CA ASN A 14 10.57 12.18 -11.50
C ASN A 14 9.17 12.75 -11.75
N THR A 15 8.15 12.11 -11.17
CA THR A 15 6.75 12.55 -11.26
C THR A 15 6.35 13.20 -9.93
N THR A 16 5.58 14.27 -10.01
CA THR A 16 5.02 14.95 -8.83
C THR A 16 3.72 14.27 -8.41
N TYR A 17 3.55 14.07 -7.11
CA TYR A 17 2.35 13.48 -6.53
C TYR A 17 1.84 14.34 -5.39
N ASP A 18 0.51 14.48 -5.29
CA ASP A 18 -0.11 15.17 -4.16
C ASP A 18 -0.10 14.33 -2.88
N LEU A 19 -0.21 13.00 -3.02
CA LEU A 19 -0.25 12.04 -1.93
C LEU A 19 0.50 10.75 -2.30
N VAL A 20 1.37 10.29 -1.41
CA VAL A 20 2.05 8.99 -1.48
C VAL A 20 1.69 8.19 -0.25
N VAL A 21 1.19 6.96 -0.43
CA VAL A 21 0.85 6.05 0.66
C VAL A 21 1.77 4.84 0.62
N THR A 22 2.52 4.61 1.71
CA THR A 22 3.36 3.42 1.88
C THR A 22 2.64 2.38 2.74
N VAL A 23 2.56 1.13 2.27
CA VAL A 23 1.70 0.09 2.87
C VAL A 23 2.45 -0.94 3.73
N CYS A 24 3.77 -0.98 3.64
CA CYS A 24 4.64 -1.82 4.46
C CYS A 24 5.90 -1.05 4.83
N ASP A 25 6.58 -1.45 5.90
CA ASP A 25 7.78 -0.77 6.39
C ASP A 25 8.89 -0.77 5.33
N ASN A 26 9.06 -1.89 4.61
CA ASN A 26 10.02 -1.98 3.51
C ASN A 26 9.73 -0.94 2.41
N ALA A 27 8.46 -0.69 2.10
CA ALA A 27 8.09 0.36 1.15
C ALA A 27 8.41 1.75 1.70
N ASN A 28 8.22 1.98 3.00
CA ASN A 28 8.52 3.25 3.63
C ASN A 28 10.03 3.60 3.60
N GLU A 29 10.90 2.61 3.78
CA GLU A 29 12.36 2.80 3.77
C GLU A 29 12.96 2.89 2.36
N THR A 30 12.32 2.27 1.37
CA THR A 30 12.83 2.18 -0.01
C THR A 30 12.35 3.32 -0.90
N CYS A 31 11.34 4.09 -0.48
CA CYS A 31 10.75 5.12 -1.32
C CYS A 31 11.77 6.23 -1.68
N PRO A 32 11.98 6.52 -2.99
CA PRO A 32 12.82 7.63 -3.42
C PRO A 32 12.19 8.96 -3.02
N VAL A 33 13.02 10.00 -2.93
CA VAL A 33 12.53 11.36 -2.73
C VAL A 33 11.83 11.81 -4.01
N PHE A 34 10.50 11.97 -3.95
CA PHE A 34 9.76 12.55 -5.06
C PHE A 34 9.92 14.09 -5.08
N PRO A 35 9.98 14.71 -6.26
CA PRO A 35 10.08 16.16 -6.39
C PRO A 35 8.75 16.85 -6.02
N GLY A 36 8.84 17.92 -5.22
CA GLY A 36 7.69 18.78 -4.86
C GLY A 36 7.29 18.72 -3.39
N GLU A 37 6.26 19.48 -3.02
CA GLU A 37 5.57 19.30 -1.74
C GLU A 37 4.58 18.14 -1.88
N MET A 38 4.75 17.10 -1.07
CA MET A 38 3.91 15.89 -1.11
C MET A 38 3.48 15.50 0.30
N ASP A 39 2.25 15.05 0.43
CA ASP A 39 1.78 14.38 1.66
C ASP A 39 2.22 12.90 1.58
N VAL A 40 3.06 12.46 2.52
CA VAL A 40 3.50 11.07 2.60
C VAL A 40 2.89 10.45 3.84
N ARG A 41 2.05 9.42 3.65
CA ARG A 41 1.43 8.68 4.74
C ARG A 41 1.87 7.24 4.74
N HIS A 42 2.07 6.72 5.94
CA HIS A 42 2.43 5.32 6.15
C HIS A 42 1.25 4.58 6.79
N TRP A 43 0.68 3.61 6.07
CA TRP A 43 -0.42 2.75 6.52
C TRP A 43 0.06 1.30 6.55
N PRO A 44 0.66 0.85 7.65
CA PRO A 44 1.23 -0.50 7.71
C PRO A 44 0.12 -1.56 7.70
N PHE A 45 0.26 -2.53 6.79
CA PHE A 45 -0.55 -3.75 6.76
C PHE A 45 0.37 -4.97 6.82
N PRO A 46 -0.07 -6.08 7.43
CA PRO A 46 0.70 -7.32 7.40
C PRO A 46 0.77 -7.85 5.96
N ASP A 47 1.92 -8.39 5.56
CA ASP A 47 2.08 -8.99 4.24
C ASP A 47 1.31 -10.32 4.19
N PRO A 48 0.25 -10.44 3.37
CA PRO A 48 -0.49 -11.68 3.26
C PRO A 48 0.33 -12.80 2.61
N ALA A 49 1.45 -12.49 1.94
CA ALA A 49 2.35 -13.49 1.38
C ALA A 49 3.17 -14.23 2.45
N ASP A 50 3.35 -13.63 3.63
CA ASP A 50 4.00 -14.28 4.79
C ASP A 50 3.05 -15.20 5.56
N ALA A 51 1.78 -15.29 5.17
CA ALA A 51 0.81 -16.16 5.83
C ALA A 51 1.18 -17.65 5.63
N GLU A 52 1.27 -18.38 6.74
CA GLU A 52 1.53 -19.82 6.76
C GLU A 52 0.25 -20.59 7.14
N GLY A 53 0.08 -21.81 6.60
CA GLY A 53 -1.05 -22.68 6.91
C GLY A 53 -1.62 -23.37 5.68
N SER A 54 -2.88 -23.78 5.78
CA SER A 54 -3.64 -24.30 4.64
C SER A 54 -4.01 -23.19 3.65
N ASP A 55 -4.28 -23.56 2.39
CA ASP A 55 -4.73 -22.61 1.36
C ASP A 55 -5.94 -21.77 1.81
N ALA A 56 -6.83 -22.34 2.62
CA ALA A 56 -7.99 -21.64 3.16
C ALA A 56 -7.60 -20.60 4.22
N GLU A 57 -6.61 -20.89 5.08
CA GLU A 57 -6.09 -19.96 6.07
C GLU A 57 -5.34 -18.82 5.40
N VAL A 58 -4.47 -19.13 4.45
CA VAL A 58 -3.77 -18.13 3.63
C VAL A 58 -4.78 -17.23 2.91
N PHE A 59 -5.77 -17.81 2.21
CA PHE A 59 -6.80 -17.04 1.53
C PHE A 59 -7.63 -16.14 2.48
N SER A 60 -7.87 -16.61 3.71
CA SER A 60 -8.53 -15.81 4.73
C SER A 60 -7.68 -14.58 5.12
N VAL A 61 -6.37 -14.72 5.25
CA VAL A 61 -5.46 -13.59 5.54
C VAL A 61 -5.46 -12.59 4.38
N PHE A 62 -5.37 -13.06 3.13
CA PHE A 62 -5.50 -12.18 1.95
C PHE A 62 -6.81 -11.40 1.94
N THR A 63 -7.91 -12.06 2.31
CA THR A 63 -9.24 -11.44 2.39
C THR A 63 -9.29 -10.38 3.48
N GLN A 64 -8.73 -10.67 4.66
CA GLN A 64 -8.67 -9.73 5.77
C GLN A 64 -7.85 -8.50 5.43
N VAL A 65 -6.63 -8.66 4.91
CA VAL A 65 -5.76 -7.52 4.54
C VAL A 65 -6.42 -6.63 3.48
N ARG A 66 -7.09 -7.23 2.48
CA ARG A 66 -7.86 -6.48 1.48
C ARG A 66 -8.96 -5.63 2.13
N ASP A 67 -9.69 -6.21 3.07
CA ASP A 67 -10.81 -5.53 3.72
C ASP A 67 -10.33 -4.43 4.66
N ASP A 68 -9.20 -4.63 5.35
CA ASP A 68 -8.53 -3.62 6.17
C ASP A 68 -8.06 -2.43 5.32
N ILE A 69 -7.45 -2.68 4.16
CA ILE A 69 -7.07 -1.64 3.18
C ILE A 69 -8.31 -0.87 2.73
N ALA A 70 -9.39 -1.57 2.38
CA ALA A 70 -10.63 -0.93 1.94
C ALA A 70 -11.22 -0.03 3.04
N GLN A 71 -11.25 -0.51 4.30
CA GLN A 71 -11.73 0.26 5.43
C GLN A 71 -10.86 1.49 5.69
N ARG A 72 -9.54 1.36 5.62
CA ARG A 72 -8.61 2.49 5.81
C ARG A 72 -8.79 3.57 4.75
N ILE A 73 -9.00 3.16 3.49
CA ILE A 73 -9.31 4.08 2.39
C ILE A 73 -10.64 4.78 2.63
N GLN A 74 -11.69 4.06 3.06
CA GLN A 74 -12.98 4.69 3.37
C GLN A 74 -12.84 5.73 4.48
N GLN A 75 -12.16 5.39 5.58
CA GLN A 75 -11.89 6.34 6.66
C GLN A 75 -11.14 7.59 6.19
N PHE A 76 -10.15 7.41 5.30
CA PHE A 76 -9.42 8.54 4.71
C PHE A 76 -10.32 9.42 3.83
N LEU A 77 -11.23 8.82 3.05
CA LEU A 77 -12.16 9.57 2.22
C LEU A 77 -13.22 10.33 3.03
N ASP A 78 -13.65 9.77 4.17
CA ASP A 78 -14.67 10.38 5.04
C ASP A 78 -14.10 11.50 5.91
N SER A 79 -12.90 11.31 6.47
CA SER A 79 -12.32 12.20 7.48
C SER A 79 -11.12 13.02 6.99
N GLY A 80 -10.51 12.66 5.86
CA GLY A 80 -9.26 13.27 5.36
C GLY A 80 -7.99 12.85 6.12
N GLU A 81 -8.11 11.94 7.09
CA GLU A 81 -7.06 11.45 7.99
C GLU A 81 -6.61 10.02 7.67
#